data_AF-G1UQW9-F1
#
_entry.id   AF-G1UQW9-F1
#
_cell.length_a   1.000
_cell.length_b   1.000
_cell.length_c   1.000
_cell.angle_alpha   90.00
_cell.angle_beta   90.00
_cell.angle_gamma   90.00
#
_symmetry.space_group_name_H-M   'P 1'
#
loop_
_entity.id
_entity.type
_entity.pdbx_description
1 polymer ?
#
loop_
_entity_poly.entity_id
_entity_poly.type
_entity_poly.pdbx_seq_one_letter_code
_entity_poly.pdbx_strand_id
1 'polypeptide(L)'
;MKTPAEVAAERQSQEDEARQARVDLRDVLDTEAGCRVFARLLHELGVDSPMKNETDMRLRNAADWLLHQVAAAHPAACLRLLAELRGIGGAELLKQEETHA
;
A
#
# COMPACT_ATOMS: atom_id res chain seq x y z
N MET A 1 -16.61 32.34 -6.35
CA MET A 1 -16.01 32.01 -5.04
C MET A 1 -16.89 30.95 -4.41
N LYS A 2 -16.34 29.82 -3.97
CA LYS A 2 -17.10 28.80 -3.24
C LYS A 2 -17.47 29.33 -1.86
N THR A 3 -18.66 29.01 -1.38
CA THR A 3 -19.09 29.36 -0.03
C THR A 3 -18.32 28.52 1.00
N PRO A 4 -18.18 28.99 2.26
CA PRO A 4 -17.54 28.20 3.31
C PRO A 4 -18.19 26.81 3.51
N ALA A 5 -19.50 26.70 3.28
CA ALA A 5 -20.22 25.44 3.34
C ALA A 5 -19.85 24.48 2.19
N GLU A 6 -19.68 25.00 0.97
CA GLU A 6 -19.20 24.22 -0.18
C GLU A 6 -17.76 23.73 0.02
N VAL A 7 -16.88 24.57 0.58
CA VAL A 7 -15.50 24.18 0.89
C VAL A 7 -15.46 23.09 1.98
N ALA A 8 -16.32 23.17 2.99
CA ALA A 8 -16.42 22.15 4.03
C ALA A 8 -16.97 20.83 3.49
N ALA A 9 -18.01 20.88 2.65
CA ALA A 9 -18.58 19.70 2.01
C ALA A 9 -17.58 19.00 1.07
N GLU A 10 -16.78 19.76 0.31
CA GLU A 10 -15.72 19.20 -0.54
C GLU A 10 -14.62 18.51 0.27
N ARG A 11 -14.20 19.11 1.39
CA ARG A 11 -13.24 18.47 2.29
C ARG A 11 -13.78 17.17 2.86
N GLN A 12 -15.03 17.17 3.34
CA GLN A 12 -15.67 15.97 3.86
C GLN A 12 -15.75 14.87 2.79
N SER A 13 -16.15 15.23 1.56
CA SER A 13 -16.21 14.28 0.44
C SER A 13 -14.83 13.67 0.11
N GLN A 14 -13.76 14.47 0.15
CA GLN A 14 -12.40 13.97 -0.07
C GLN A 14 -11.93 13.05 1.05
N GLU A 15 -12.28 13.35 2.31
CA GLU A 15 -11.98 12.50 3.45
C GLU A 15 -12.73 11.17 3.40
N ASP A 16 -13.99 11.18 2.96
CA ASP A 16 -14.80 9.98 2.80
C ASP A 16 -14.28 9.11 1.65
N GLU A 17 -13.90 9.71 0.52
CA GLU A 17 -13.27 9.01 -0.61
C GLU A 17 -11.92 8.39 -0.18
N ALA A 18 -11.09 9.14 0.55
CA ALA A 18 -9.82 8.62 1.08
C ALA A 18 -10.03 7.48 2.08
N ARG A 19 -11.09 7.52 2.89
CA ARG A 19 -11.45 6.44 3.80
C ARG A 19 -11.89 5.20 3.03
N GLN A 20 -12.74 5.37 2.02
CA GLN A 20 -13.21 4.26 1.19
C GLN A 20 -12.06 3.61 0.43
N ALA A 21 -11.15 4.39 -0.16
CA ALA A 21 -9.98 3.88 -0.86
C ALA A 21 -9.09 3.01 0.05
N ARG A 22 -9.00 3.31 1.35
CA ARG A 22 -8.27 2.45 2.32
C ARG A 22 -8.99 1.14 2.59
N VAL A 23 -10.32 1.15 2.66
CA VAL A 23 -11.12 -0.08 2.81
C VAL A 23 -10.95 -0.95 1.58
N ASP A 24 -11.12 -0.38 0.39
CA ASP A 24 -10.97 -1.12 -0.87
C ASP A 24 -9.57 -1.70 -1.03
N LEU A 25 -8.53 -0.93 -0.66
CA LEU A 25 -7.15 -1.42 -0.68
C LEU A 25 -6.94 -2.55 0.34
N ARG A 26 -7.53 -2.46 1.53
CA ARG A 26 -7.48 -3.53 2.52
C ARG A 26 -8.14 -4.81 1.98
N ASP A 27 -9.32 -4.70 1.41
CA ASP A 27 -10.06 -5.85 0.86
C ASP A 27 -9.25 -6.56 -0.24
N VAL A 28 -8.53 -5.81 -1.07
CA VAL A 28 -7.61 -6.38 -2.06
C VAL A 28 -6.46 -7.13 -1.38
N LEU A 29 -5.83 -6.52 -0.37
CA LEU A 29 -4.66 -7.06 0.33
C LEU A 29 -5.01 -8.25 1.25
N ASP A 30 -6.25 -8.35 1.73
CA ASP A 30 -6.75 -9.52 2.46
C ASP A 30 -6.74 -10.79 1.58
N THR A 31 -6.72 -10.62 0.25
CA THR A 31 -6.59 -11.74 -0.69
C THR A 31 -5.13 -12.05 -1.01
N GLU A 32 -4.81 -13.35 -1.07
CA GLU A 32 -3.46 -13.79 -1.47
C GLU A 32 -3.11 -13.37 -2.91
N ALA A 33 -4.11 -13.37 -3.81
CA ALA A 33 -3.92 -12.91 -5.18
C ALA A 33 -3.58 -11.42 -5.24
N GLY A 34 -4.26 -10.58 -4.45
CA GLY A 34 -3.96 -9.15 -4.34
C GLY A 34 -2.56 -8.91 -3.81
N CYS A 35 -2.16 -9.60 -2.74
CA CYS A 35 -0.79 -9.55 -2.21
C CYS A 35 0.26 -9.90 -3.29
N ARG A 36 0.09 -11.01 -4.03
CA ARG A 36 1.03 -11.41 -5.09
C ARG A 36 1.12 -10.39 -6.23
N VAL A 37 0.01 -9.78 -6.62
CA VAL A 37 0.01 -8.72 -7.64
C VAL A 37 0.77 -7.50 -7.14
N PHE A 38 0.51 -7.06 -5.90
CA PHE A 38 1.22 -5.93 -5.31
C PHE A 38 2.72 -6.18 -5.18
N ALA A 39 3.14 -7.36 -4.75
CA ALA A 39 4.55 -7.73 -4.68
C ALA A 39 5.25 -7.61 -6.04
N ARG A 40 4.60 -8.10 -7.11
CA ARG A 40 5.12 -7.96 -8.49
C ARG A 40 5.21 -6.52 -8.94
N LEU A 41 4.18 -5.71 -8.69
CA LEU A 41 4.18 -4.28 -9.04
C LEU A 41 5.31 -3.53 -8.32
N LEU A 42 5.50 -3.77 -7.02
CA LEU A 42 6.57 -3.15 -6.25
C LEU A 42 7.96 -3.57 -6.76
N HIS A 43 8.09 -4.83 -7.18
CA HIS A 43 9.31 -5.32 -7.82
C HIS A 43 9.57 -4.65 -9.18
N GLU A 44 8.54 -4.46 -10.01
CA GLU A 44 8.64 -3.76 -11.31
C GLU A 44 8.97 -2.27 -11.16
N LEU A 45 8.46 -1.62 -10.11
CA LEU A 45 8.89 -0.27 -9.71
C LEU A 45 10.30 -0.25 -9.12
N GLY A 46 10.92 -1.42 -9.00
CA GLY A 46 12.31 -1.60 -8.71
C GLY A 46 12.65 -1.46 -7.25
N VAL A 47 11.76 -1.76 -6.28
CA VAL A 47 11.96 -1.59 -4.80
C VAL A 47 13.33 -2.09 -4.29
N ASP A 48 13.91 -3.09 -4.96
CA ASP A 48 15.21 -3.67 -4.61
C ASP A 48 16.31 -3.41 -5.64
N SER A 49 16.01 -2.69 -6.71
CA SER A 49 16.96 -2.34 -7.77
C SER A 49 17.84 -1.15 -7.37
N PRO A 50 19.15 -1.16 -7.70
CA PRO A 50 20.01 0.00 -7.53
C PRO A 50 19.52 1.17 -8.37
N MET A 51 19.38 2.33 -7.75
CA MET A 51 19.00 3.58 -8.41
C MET A 51 20.20 4.12 -9.21
N LYS A 52 20.09 4.19 -10.54
CA LYS A 52 21.18 4.61 -11.44
C LYS A 52 20.90 5.94 -12.13
N ASN A 53 19.63 6.31 -12.24
CA ASN A 53 19.20 7.53 -12.91
C ASN A 53 17.96 8.13 -12.23
N GLU A 54 17.53 9.30 -12.70
CA GLU A 54 16.35 10.00 -12.18
C GLU A 54 15.04 9.22 -12.38
N THR A 55 14.94 8.40 -13.43
CA THR A 55 13.75 7.55 -13.67
C THR A 55 13.64 6.50 -12.58
N ASP A 56 14.73 5.84 -12.23
CA ASP A 56 14.75 4.86 -11.13
C ASP A 56 14.35 5.52 -9.79
N MET A 57 14.80 6.75 -9.55
CA MET A 57 14.41 7.53 -8.37
C MET A 57 12.90 7.79 -8.33
N ARG A 58 12.31 8.20 -9.46
CA ARG A 58 10.87 8.47 -9.55
C ARG A 58 10.05 7.19 -9.35
N LEU A 59 10.51 6.06 -9.90
CA LEU A 59 9.86 4.76 -9.71
C LEU A 59 9.96 4.29 -8.25
N ARG A 60 11.12 4.47 -7.60
CA ARG A 60 11.27 4.21 -6.16
C ARG A 60 10.30 5.04 -5.33
N ASN A 61 10.22 6.35 -5.59
CA ASN A 61 9.31 7.22 -4.86
C ASN A 61 7.84 6.80 -5.02
N ALA A 62 7.46 6.34 -6.22
CA ALA A 62 6.12 5.80 -6.46
C ALA A 62 5.88 4.51 -5.66
N ALA A 63 6.86 3.61 -5.60
CA ALA A 63 6.77 2.40 -4.79
C ALA A 63 6.69 2.70 -3.29
N ASP A 64 7.49 3.65 -2.78
CA ASP A 64 7.47 4.07 -1.38
C ASP A 64 6.14 4.72 -1.00
N TRP A 65 5.55 5.48 -1.93
CA TRP A 65 4.20 6.04 -1.76
C TRP A 65 3.14 4.93 -1.72
N LEU A 66 3.20 3.94 -2.61
CA LEU A 66 2.29 2.78 -2.57
C LEU A 66 2.43 2.01 -1.26
N LEU A 67 3.65 1.74 -0.81
CA LEU A 67 3.91 1.08 0.47
C LEU A 67 3.33 1.87 1.66
N HIS A 68 3.36 3.20 1.62
CA HIS A 68 2.68 4.03 2.61
C HIS A 68 1.15 3.85 2.59
N GLN A 69 0.53 3.79 1.42
CA GLN A 69 -0.91 3.54 1.31
C GLN A 69 -1.27 2.14 1.84
N VAL A 70 -0.47 1.14 1.48
CA VAL A 70 -0.63 -0.24 1.95
C VAL A 70 -0.44 -0.32 3.47
N ALA A 71 0.56 0.34 4.04
CA ALA A 71 0.77 0.40 5.49
C ALA A 71 -0.42 1.04 6.22
N ALA A 72 -1.01 2.09 5.65
CA ALA A 72 -2.17 2.77 6.23
C ALA A 72 -3.46 1.93 6.14
N ALA A 73 -3.62 1.12 5.10
CA ALA A 73 -4.80 0.28 4.89
C ALA A 73 -4.72 -1.08 5.59
N HIS A 74 -3.58 -1.76 5.48
CA HIS A 74 -3.35 -3.10 5.99
C HIS A 74 -1.88 -3.29 6.45
N PRO A 75 -1.56 -2.94 7.71
CA PRO A 75 -0.19 -2.99 8.23
C PRO A 75 0.46 -4.39 8.14
N ALA A 76 -0.28 -5.45 8.46
CA ALA A 76 0.26 -6.80 8.42
C ALA A 76 0.57 -7.29 6.99
N ALA A 77 -0.25 -6.93 5.99
CA ALA A 77 0.06 -7.19 4.58
C ALA A 77 1.31 -6.40 4.13
N CYS A 78 1.47 -5.16 4.59
CA CYS A 78 2.67 -4.36 4.31
C CYS A 78 3.95 -5.05 4.81
N LEU A 79 3.94 -5.55 6.04
CA LEU A 79 5.08 -6.29 6.60
C LEU A 79 5.38 -7.57 5.81
N ARG A 80 4.34 -8.30 5.40
CA ARG A 80 4.47 -9.50 4.55
C ARG A 80 5.11 -9.17 3.21
N LEU A 81 4.63 -8.11 2.54
CA LEU A 81 5.18 -7.63 1.26
C LEU A 81 6.64 -7.21 1.38
N LEU A 82 6.99 -6.45 2.42
CA LEU A 82 8.38 -6.04 2.65
C LEU A 82 9.29 -7.24 2.95
N ALA A 83 8.83 -8.20 3.75
CA ALA A 83 9.58 -9.41 4.02
C ALA A 83 9.82 -10.23 2.74
N GLU A 84 8.80 -10.39 1.90
CA GLU A 84 8.89 -11.08 0.61
C GLU A 84 9.89 -10.39 -0.33
N LEU A 85 9.79 -9.07 -0.50
CA LEU A 85 10.68 -8.28 -1.36
C LEU A 85 12.14 -8.37 -0.89
N ARG A 86 12.38 -8.41 0.42
CA ARG A 86 13.71 -8.56 1.01
C ARG A 86 14.23 -10.00 1.03
N GLY A 87 13.45 -10.98 0.57
CA GLY A 87 13.81 -12.39 0.65
C GLY A 87 13.93 -12.90 2.09
N ILE A 88 13.28 -12.25 3.05
CA ILE A 88 13.26 -12.66 4.45
C ILE A 88 12.22 -13.78 4.58
N GLY A 89 12.69 -15.03 4.62
CA GLY A 89 11.83 -16.19 4.85
C GLY A 89 11.14 -16.12 6.22
N GLY A 90 9.82 -16.36 6.24
CA GLY A 90 9.00 -16.31 7.45
C GLY A 90 7.66 -15.56 7.32
N ALA A 91 7.35 -14.92 6.18
CA ALA A 91 6.05 -14.27 5.96
C ALA A 91 4.85 -15.23 6.08
N GLU A 92 5.08 -16.53 5.89
CA GLU A 92 4.12 -17.62 6.16
C GLU A 92 3.71 -17.68 7.64
N LEU A 93 4.57 -17.27 8.59
CA LEU A 93 4.31 -17.29 10.03
C LEU A 93 3.37 -16.17 10.48
N LEU A 94 3.32 -15.06 9.75
CA LEU A 94 2.40 -13.95 10.01
C LEU A 94 0.94 -14.29 9.62
N LYS A 95 0.70 -15.40 8.90
CA LYS A 95 -0.66 -15.90 8.60
C LYS A 95 -1.39 -16.44 9.83
N GLN A 96 -0.67 -16.82 10.89
CA GLN A 96 -1.25 -17.49 12.07
C GLN A 96 -1.79 -16.55 13.14
N GLU A 97 -1.37 -15.28 13.17
CA GLU A 97 -1.79 -14.36 14.25
C GLU A 97 -3.16 -13.70 14.00
N GLU A 98 -3.64 -13.61 12.76
CA GLU A 98 -4.93 -12.96 12.44
C GLU A 98 -6.16 -13.88 12.61
N THR A 99 -5.97 -15.19 12.89
CA THR A 99 -7.10 -16.13 13.09
C THR A 99 -7.57 -16.27 14.54
N HIS A 100 -6.99 -15.51 15.47
CA HIS A 100 -7.26 -15.65 16.91
C HIS A 100 -7.56 -14.32 17.64
N ALA A 101 -8.15 -13.33 16.97
CA ALA A 101 -8.65 -12.11 17.61
C ALA A 101 -10.14 -11.88 17.32
#